data_AF-A0A8T4ZYU5-F1
#
_entry.id   AF-A0A8T4ZYU5-F1
#
_cell.length_a   1.000
_cell.length_b   1.000
_cell.length_c   1.000
_cell.angle_alpha   90.00
_cell.angle_beta   90.00
_cell.angle_gamma   90.00
#
_symmetry.space_group_name_H-M   'P 1'
#
loop_
_entity.id
_entity.type
_entity.pdbx_description
1 polymer ?
#
loop_
_entity_poly.entity_id
_entity_poly.type
_entity_poly.pdbx_seq_one_letter_code
_entity_poly.pdbx_strand_id
1 'polypeptide(L)'
;MARAKKPVDYINELCSSRREEQRKLGETLKAQYERWTKTLALKDFLEFNETIKMNKFEIGVAQFFGKFRAYAFEEYIYRLLKEKVAIKKPFEVFWGEKCLVWQDSMRSYAIEFDLSIGQKLGKFIDPIVVFDAKVELDSARLKTAIASFAMLKLWKPAARCALAYIIRELDNH
;
A
#
# COMPACT_ATOMS: atom_id res chain seq x y z
N MET A 1 18.93 6.49 -2.58
CA MET A 1 17.90 5.57 -2.03
C MET A 1 17.31 4.79 -3.18
N ALA A 2 17.26 3.45 -3.09
CA ALA A 2 16.58 2.66 -4.10
C ALA A 2 15.09 3.01 -4.09
N ARG A 3 14.52 3.32 -5.26
CA ARG A 3 13.08 3.53 -5.42
C ARG A 3 12.34 2.26 -5.00
N ALA A 4 11.33 2.38 -4.13
CA ALA A 4 10.46 1.25 -3.80
C ALA A 4 9.82 0.71 -5.08
N LYS A 5 9.85 -0.61 -5.29
CA LYS A 5 9.19 -1.25 -6.43
C LYS A 5 7.69 -0.91 -6.39
N LYS A 6 7.14 -0.55 -7.53
CA LYS A 6 5.71 -0.34 -7.74
C LYS A 6 5.08 -1.58 -8.41
N PRO A 7 3.76 -1.77 -8.31
CA PRO A 7 3.04 -2.85 -9.00
C PRO A 7 3.39 -2.98 -10.48
N VAL A 8 3.50 -1.85 -11.18
CA VAL A 8 3.89 -1.84 -12.61
C VAL A 8 5.28 -2.43 -12.86
N ASP A 9 6.21 -2.36 -11.91
CA ASP A 9 7.55 -2.92 -12.06
C ASP A 9 7.48 -4.46 -12.06
N TYR A 10 6.60 -5.06 -11.25
CA TYR A 10 6.34 -6.50 -11.26
C TYR A 10 5.72 -6.96 -12.59
N ILE A 11 4.77 -6.18 -13.10
CA ILE A 11 4.12 -6.46 -14.40
C ILE A 11 5.16 -6.41 -15.52
N ASN A 12 6.01 -5.39 -15.55
CA ASN A 12 7.05 -5.25 -16.57
C ASN A 12 8.06 -6.41 -16.52
N GLU A 13 8.43 -6.88 -15.34
CA GLU A 13 9.29 -8.06 -15.17
C GLU A 13 8.65 -9.33 -15.77
N LEU A 14 7.35 -9.54 -15.57
CA LEU A 14 6.61 -10.66 -16.18
C LEU A 14 6.54 -10.53 -17.71
N CYS A 15 6.21 -9.35 -18.24
CA CYS A 15 6.17 -9.09 -19.67
C CYS A 15 7.54 -9.32 -20.35
N SER A 16 8.63 -9.08 -19.63
CA SER A 16 10.00 -9.23 -20.15
C SER A 16 10.55 -10.66 -19.97
N SER A 17 9.76 -11.59 -19.43
CA SER A 17 10.21 -12.96 -19.19
C SER A 17 10.48 -13.72 -20.49
N ARG A 18 11.47 -14.61 -20.43
CA ARG A 18 11.76 -15.58 -21.50
C ARG A 18 10.71 -16.69 -21.58
N ARG A 19 9.89 -16.89 -20.54
CA ARG A 19 8.84 -17.90 -20.51
C ARG A 19 7.55 -17.32 -21.08
N GLU A 20 6.99 -17.99 -22.08
CA GLU A 20 5.79 -17.53 -22.78
C GLU A 20 4.58 -17.37 -21.83
N GLU A 21 4.40 -18.31 -20.89
CA GLU A 21 3.32 -18.26 -19.90
C GLU A 21 3.40 -17.01 -19.01
N GLN A 22 4.61 -16.68 -18.53
CA GLN A 22 4.82 -15.49 -17.70
C GLN A 22 4.58 -14.21 -18.50
N ARG A 23 4.98 -14.18 -19.78
CA ARG A 23 4.72 -13.03 -20.65
C ARG A 23 3.23 -12.82 -20.89
N LYS A 24 2.48 -13.88 -21.22
CA LYS A 24 1.01 -13.86 -21.38
C LYS A 24 0.30 -13.39 -20.11
N LEU A 25 0.76 -13.86 -18.95
CA LEU A 25 0.27 -13.39 -17.65
C LEU A 25 0.58 -11.90 -17.43
N GLY A 26 1.81 -11.47 -17.73
CA GLY A 26 2.21 -10.06 -17.65
C GLY A 26 1.33 -9.15 -18.51
N GLU A 27 1.05 -9.53 -19.76
CA GLU A 27 0.15 -8.80 -20.66
C GLU A 27 -1.29 -8.71 -20.11
N THR A 28 -1.80 -9.82 -19.57
CA THR A 28 -3.13 -9.86 -18.94
C THR A 28 -3.19 -8.92 -17.72
N LEU A 29 -2.21 -9.02 -16.82
CA LEU A 29 -2.11 -8.18 -15.63
C LEU A 29 -1.91 -6.70 -16.01
N LYS A 30 -1.18 -6.40 -17.08
CA LYS A 30 -1.02 -5.03 -17.58
C LYS A 30 -2.36 -4.43 -18.00
N ALA A 31 -3.16 -5.14 -18.79
CA ALA A 31 -4.47 -4.68 -19.21
C ALA A 31 -5.42 -4.47 -18.02
N GLN A 32 -5.43 -5.40 -17.07
CA GLN A 32 -6.21 -5.27 -15.83
C GLN A 32 -5.72 -4.09 -14.98
N TYR A 33 -4.41 -3.86 -14.89
CA TYR A 33 -3.80 -2.73 -14.17
C TYR A 33 -4.20 -1.38 -14.77
N GLU A 34 -4.09 -1.23 -16.09
CA GLU A 34 -4.53 -0.03 -16.81
C GLU A 34 -6.03 0.22 -16.60
N ARG A 35 -6.84 -0.85 -16.59
CA ARG A 35 -8.28 -0.75 -16.32
C ARG A 35 -8.57 -0.25 -14.91
N TRP A 36 -8.08 -0.94 -13.87
CA TRP A 36 -8.44 -0.56 -12.50
C TRP A 36 -7.83 0.78 -12.09
N THR A 37 -6.65 1.16 -12.60
CA THR A 37 -6.05 2.48 -12.30
C THR A 37 -6.84 3.63 -12.93
N LYS A 38 -7.57 3.37 -14.01
CA LYS A 38 -8.47 4.34 -14.67
C LYS A 38 -9.85 4.39 -14.02
N THR A 39 -10.47 3.25 -13.76
CA THR A 39 -11.84 3.18 -13.23
C THR A 39 -11.89 3.41 -11.72
N LEU A 40 -10.83 3.00 -11.01
CA LEU A 40 -10.77 2.86 -9.55
C LEU A 40 -11.91 2.01 -8.97
N ALA A 41 -12.57 1.21 -9.79
CA ALA A 41 -13.64 0.33 -9.35
C ALA A 41 -13.05 -0.81 -8.53
N LEU A 42 -13.63 -1.05 -7.35
CA LEU A 42 -13.18 -2.13 -6.45
C LEU A 42 -13.22 -3.48 -7.15
N LYS A 43 -14.26 -3.75 -7.95
CA LYS A 43 -14.39 -5.00 -8.71
C LYS A 43 -13.20 -5.23 -9.64
N ASP A 44 -12.80 -4.22 -10.42
CA ASP A 44 -11.67 -4.34 -11.34
C ASP A 44 -10.35 -4.63 -10.61
N PHE A 45 -10.16 -4.00 -9.45
CA PHE A 45 -9.00 -4.24 -8.60
C PHE A 45 -9.02 -5.64 -7.96
N LEU A 46 -10.18 -6.12 -7.51
CA LEU A 46 -10.32 -7.46 -6.95
C LEU A 46 -10.07 -8.55 -8.01
N GLU A 47 -10.54 -8.37 -9.23
CA GLU A 47 -10.23 -9.26 -10.36
C GLU A 47 -8.72 -9.31 -10.64
N PHE A 48 -8.05 -8.16 -10.61
CA PHE A 48 -6.60 -8.09 -10.74
C PHE A 48 -5.88 -8.83 -9.60
N ASN A 49 -6.26 -8.59 -8.35
CA ASN A 49 -5.66 -9.25 -7.19
C ASN A 49 -5.89 -10.77 -7.19
N GLU A 50 -7.07 -11.23 -7.65
CA GLU A 50 -7.37 -12.65 -7.79
C GLU A 50 -6.55 -13.29 -8.92
N THR A 51 -6.36 -12.58 -10.04
CA THR A 51 -5.48 -13.06 -11.13
C THR A 51 -4.06 -13.27 -10.62
N ILE A 52 -3.52 -12.35 -9.82
CA ILE A 52 -2.21 -12.53 -9.17
C ILE A 52 -2.23 -13.76 -8.26
N LYS A 53 -3.27 -13.93 -7.43
CA LYS A 53 -3.43 -15.06 -6.48
C LYS A 53 -3.46 -16.43 -7.17
N MET A 54 -4.23 -16.55 -8.24
CA MET A 54 -4.39 -17.80 -8.98
C MET A 54 -3.12 -18.19 -9.74
N ASN A 55 -2.27 -17.23 -10.09
CA ASN A 55 -1.03 -17.44 -10.85
C ASN A 55 0.23 -17.30 -9.99
N LYS A 56 0.15 -17.67 -8.70
CA LYS A 56 1.26 -17.49 -7.74
C LYS A 56 2.55 -18.20 -8.18
N PHE A 57 2.44 -19.36 -8.84
CA PHE A 57 3.58 -20.18 -9.23
C PHE A 57 4.33 -19.58 -10.43
N GLU A 58 3.57 -18.98 -11.33
CA GLU A 58 4.04 -18.30 -12.53
C GLU A 58 4.72 -16.97 -12.16
N ILE A 59 4.24 -16.30 -11.12
CA ILE A 59 4.80 -15.02 -10.64
C ILE A 59 6.13 -15.21 -9.91
N GLY A 60 6.35 -16.37 -9.30
CA GLY A 60 7.63 -16.75 -8.69
C GLY A 60 7.56 -16.91 -7.18
N VAL A 61 8.68 -16.64 -6.48
CA VAL A 61 8.81 -16.91 -5.05
C VAL A 61 7.73 -16.18 -4.22
N ALA A 62 7.27 -16.79 -3.13
CA ALA A 62 6.18 -16.28 -2.30
C ALA A 62 6.38 -14.83 -1.83
N GLN A 63 7.63 -14.42 -1.59
CA GLN A 63 7.96 -13.04 -1.20
C GLN A 63 7.69 -12.02 -2.32
N PHE A 64 7.84 -12.42 -3.58
CA PHE A 64 7.60 -11.55 -4.74
C PHE A 64 6.10 -11.37 -4.96
N PHE A 65 5.36 -12.48 -4.93
CA PHE A 65 3.90 -12.50 -4.99
C PHE A 65 3.24 -11.67 -3.87
N GLY A 66 3.64 -11.89 -2.61
CA GLY A 66 3.06 -11.19 -1.47
C GLY A 66 3.29 -9.67 -1.53
N LYS A 67 4.51 -9.25 -1.88
CA LYS A 67 4.84 -7.82 -2.06
C LYS A 67 4.08 -7.20 -3.22
N PHE A 68 3.93 -7.92 -4.33
CA PHE A 68 3.17 -7.41 -5.49
C PHE A 68 1.73 -7.08 -5.11
N ARG A 69 1.03 -8.00 -4.43
CA ARG A 69 -0.35 -7.78 -3.96
C ARG A 69 -0.44 -6.64 -2.94
N ALA A 70 0.49 -6.59 -1.98
CA ALA A 70 0.53 -5.54 -0.97
C ALA A 70 0.67 -4.16 -1.63
N TYR A 71 1.70 -3.96 -2.47
CA TYR A 71 1.92 -2.69 -3.15
C TYR A 71 0.79 -2.33 -4.12
N ALA A 72 0.13 -3.31 -4.73
CA ALA A 72 -1.03 -3.05 -5.58
C ALA A 72 -2.21 -2.50 -4.76
N PHE A 73 -2.43 -3.04 -3.57
CA PHE A 73 -3.49 -2.55 -2.69
C PHE A 73 -3.19 -1.17 -2.10
N GLU A 74 -1.93 -0.92 -1.72
CA GLU A 74 -1.47 0.41 -1.34
C GLU A 74 -1.70 1.43 -2.46
N GLU A 75 -1.32 1.10 -3.70
CA GLU A 75 -1.53 1.98 -4.86
C GLU A 75 -3.01 2.23 -5.12
N TYR A 76 -3.86 1.20 -4.98
CA TYR A 76 -5.29 1.33 -5.16
C TYR A 76 -5.88 2.35 -4.17
N ILE A 77 -5.54 2.24 -2.89
CA ILE A 77 -5.99 3.18 -1.86
C ILE A 77 -5.39 4.57 -2.11
N TYR A 78 -4.10 4.67 -2.45
CA TYR A 78 -3.45 5.93 -2.79
C TYR A 78 -4.23 6.71 -3.87
N ARG A 79 -4.56 6.04 -4.97
CA ARG A 79 -5.29 6.64 -6.10
C ARG A 79 -6.72 6.97 -5.73
N LEU A 80 -7.40 6.11 -4.98
CA LEU A 80 -8.74 6.42 -4.44
C LEU A 80 -8.72 7.69 -3.58
N LEU A 81 -7.76 7.81 -2.66
CA LEU A 81 -7.63 9.00 -1.81
C LEU A 81 -7.37 10.25 -2.65
N LYS A 82 -6.48 10.18 -3.64
CA LYS A 82 -6.19 11.32 -4.51
C LYS A 82 -7.36 11.76 -5.38
N GLU A 83 -8.11 10.82 -5.94
CA GLU A 83 -9.15 11.12 -6.94
C GLU A 83 -10.55 11.30 -6.35
N LYS A 84 -10.85 10.65 -5.22
CA LYS A 84 -12.22 10.59 -4.66
C LYS A 84 -12.39 11.32 -3.34
N VAL A 85 -11.30 11.70 -2.66
CA VAL A 85 -11.37 12.41 -1.38
C VAL A 85 -11.01 13.87 -1.57
N ALA A 86 -11.89 14.77 -1.11
CA ALA A 86 -11.62 16.20 -1.10
C ALA A 86 -10.58 16.54 -0.03
N ILE A 87 -9.31 16.62 -0.42
CA ILE A 87 -8.20 16.98 0.46
C ILE A 87 -7.96 18.48 0.34
N LYS A 88 -8.24 19.20 1.43
CA LYS A 88 -8.04 20.65 1.48
C LYS A 88 -6.55 20.98 1.55
N LYS A 89 -6.13 22.00 0.81
CA LYS A 89 -4.79 22.58 0.98
C LYS A 89 -4.61 23.07 2.43
N PRO A 90 -3.38 22.97 2.98
CA PRO A 90 -2.14 22.54 2.33
C PRO A 90 -1.86 21.03 2.40
N PHE A 91 -2.85 20.19 2.69
CA PHE A 91 -2.63 18.75 2.84
C PHE A 91 -2.49 18.03 1.50
N GLU A 92 -1.68 16.97 1.48
CA GLU A 92 -1.46 16.08 0.32
C GLU A 92 -1.47 14.61 0.75
N VAL A 93 -1.62 13.70 -0.22
CA VAL A 93 -1.48 12.24 -0.01
C VAL A 93 -0.05 11.80 -0.31
N PHE A 94 0.55 11.07 0.62
CA PHE A 94 1.88 10.49 0.51
C PHE A 94 1.79 8.95 0.57
N TRP A 95 2.70 8.28 -0.12
CA TRP A 95 2.78 6.82 -0.19
C TRP A 95 4.17 6.36 0.22
N GLY A 96 4.26 5.59 1.30
CA GLY A 96 5.52 5.06 1.83
C GLY A 96 6.49 6.13 2.34
N GLU A 97 5.98 7.31 2.73
CA GLU A 97 6.82 8.35 3.32
C GLU A 97 6.78 8.31 4.85
N LYS A 98 7.93 8.59 5.47
CA LYS A 98 8.06 8.60 6.92
C LYS A 98 7.29 9.77 7.53
N CYS A 99 6.35 9.44 8.40
CA CYS A 99 5.59 10.39 9.19
C CYS A 99 6.32 10.70 10.49
N LEU A 100 6.50 11.99 10.78
CA LEU A 100 7.07 12.43 12.05
C LEU A 100 6.12 12.08 13.19
N VAL A 101 6.61 11.35 14.17
CA VAL A 101 5.86 11.01 15.39
C VAL A 101 6.26 11.95 16.51
N TRP A 102 7.57 12.10 16.72
CA TRP A 102 8.13 12.91 17.80
C TRP A 102 9.43 13.59 17.34
N GLN A 103 9.69 14.79 17.86
CA GLN A 103 10.91 15.54 17.60
C GLN A 103 11.28 16.39 18.82
N ASP A 104 12.58 16.47 19.10
CA ASP A 104 13.18 17.48 19.97
C ASP A 104 14.26 18.29 19.21
N SER A 105 15.06 19.07 19.92
CA SER A 105 16.11 19.92 19.34
C SER A 105 17.23 19.15 18.63
N MET A 106 17.41 17.85 18.91
CA MET A 106 18.54 17.06 18.38
C MET A 106 18.11 15.78 17.65
N ARG A 107 16.90 15.28 17.89
CA ARG A 107 16.45 13.95 17.48
C ARG A 107 15.04 14.01 16.93
N SER A 108 14.78 13.09 16.01
CA SER A 108 13.45 12.87 15.46
C SER A 108 13.18 11.37 15.41
N TYR A 109 11.95 11.00 15.75
CA TYR A 109 11.42 9.66 15.57
C TYR A 109 10.28 9.72 14.56
N ALA A 110 10.38 8.88 13.54
CA ALA A 110 9.42 8.83 12.45
C ALA A 110 9.12 7.37 12.08
N ILE A 111 7.87 7.11 11.73
CA ILE A 111 7.36 5.80 11.33
C ILE A 111 6.93 5.88 9.86
N GLU A 112 7.25 4.85 9.08
CA GLU A 112 6.70 4.69 7.74
C GLU A 112 5.33 4.02 7.86
N PHE A 113 4.30 4.71 7.36
CA PHE A 113 2.97 4.14 7.15
C PHE A 113 2.80 3.87 5.67
N ASP A 114 1.95 2.90 5.32
CA ASP A 114 1.70 2.57 3.92
C ASP A 114 1.21 3.83 3.17
N LEU A 115 0.28 4.60 3.76
CA LEU A 115 -0.15 5.90 3.22
C LEU A 115 -0.34 6.92 4.33
N SER A 116 -0.24 8.20 3.98
CA SER A 116 -0.60 9.30 4.88
C SER A 116 -1.22 10.48 4.15
N ILE A 117 -2.05 11.24 4.87
CA ILE A 117 -2.51 12.56 4.48
C ILE A 117 -1.92 13.55 5.48
N GLY A 118 -1.23 14.56 5.01
CA GLY A 118 -0.48 15.48 5.88
C GLY A 118 0.17 16.63 5.13
N GLN A 119 1.12 17.28 5.79
CA GLN A 119 1.95 18.32 5.18
C GLN A 119 3.40 17.87 5.15
N LYS A 120 4.14 18.25 4.10
CA LYS A 120 5.57 17.98 4.04
C LYS A 120 6.32 18.88 5.03
N LEU A 121 7.09 18.29 5.93
CA LEU A 121 7.96 18.98 6.89
C LEU A 121 9.41 18.51 6.68
N GLY A 122 10.12 19.19 5.79
CA GLY A 122 11.46 18.78 5.36
C GLY A 122 11.44 17.38 4.73
N LYS A 123 12.10 16.42 5.40
CA LYS A 123 12.18 15.02 4.94
C LYS A 123 11.07 14.11 5.49
N PHE A 124 10.19 14.63 6.33
CA PHE A 124 9.10 13.88 6.95
C PHE A 124 7.75 14.45 6.54
N ILE A 125 6.70 13.68 6.84
CA ILE A 125 5.32 14.14 6.77
C ILE A 125 4.85 14.48 8.19
N ASP A 126 4.17 15.61 8.37
CA ASP A 126 3.34 15.88 9.54
C ASP A 126 1.91 15.35 9.27
N PRO A 127 1.55 14.16 9.79
CA PRO A 127 0.32 13.49 9.39
C PRO A 127 -0.91 14.00 10.14
N ILE A 128 -2.01 14.14 9.42
CA ILE A 128 -3.36 14.28 10.00
C ILE A 128 -4.18 12.98 9.88
N VAL A 129 -3.85 12.14 8.90
CA VAL A 129 -4.41 10.79 8.73
C VAL A 129 -3.29 9.85 8.31
N VAL A 130 -3.24 8.65 8.88
CA VAL A 130 -2.36 7.57 8.43
C VAL A 130 -3.18 6.32 8.10
N PHE A 131 -2.70 5.54 7.13
CA PHE A 131 -3.31 4.30 6.72
C PHE A 131 -2.29 3.17 6.71
N ASP A 132 -2.69 2.02 7.24
CA ASP A 132 -2.07 0.74 6.93
C ASP A 132 -3.02 -0.05 6.00
N ALA A 133 -2.46 -0.64 4.95
CA ALA A 133 -3.17 -1.42 3.96
C ALA A 133 -2.66 -2.86 3.98
N LYS A 134 -3.53 -3.82 4.29
CA LYS A 134 -3.16 -5.24 4.40
C LYS A 134 -4.10 -6.08 3.54
N VAL A 135 -3.57 -6.78 2.54
CA VAL A 135 -4.39 -7.65 1.69
C VAL A 135 -5.06 -8.74 2.53
N GLU A 136 -4.29 -9.39 3.39
CA GLU A 136 -4.75 -10.35 4.40
C GLU A 136 -4.44 -9.77 5.78
N LEU A 137 -5.45 -9.77 6.67
CA LEU A 137 -5.31 -9.29 8.03
C LEU A 137 -5.41 -10.44 9.02
N ASP A 138 -4.24 -10.86 9.52
CA ASP A 138 -4.09 -11.81 10.61
C ASP A 138 -3.82 -11.10 11.96
N SER A 139 -3.79 -11.88 13.04
CA SER A 139 -3.53 -11.42 14.41
C SER A 139 -2.20 -10.66 14.56
N ALA A 140 -1.14 -11.07 13.86
CA ALA A 140 0.19 -10.45 13.98
C ALA A 140 0.26 -9.10 13.24
N ARG A 141 -0.34 -9.02 12.06
CA ARG A 141 -0.45 -7.80 11.25
C ARG A 141 -1.34 -6.77 11.94
N LEU A 142 -2.44 -7.20 12.56
CA LEU A 142 -3.30 -6.34 13.36
C LEU A 142 -2.55 -5.73 14.56
N LYS A 143 -1.82 -6.56 15.33
CA LYS A 143 -1.01 -6.09 16.46
C LYS A 143 0.03 -5.06 16.04
N THR A 144 0.70 -5.31 14.92
CA THR A 144 1.70 -4.37 14.36
C THR A 144 1.06 -3.03 14.00
N ALA A 145 -0.06 -3.02 13.28
CA ALA A 145 -0.76 -1.79 12.91
C ALA A 145 -1.22 -1.00 14.15
N ILE A 146 -1.81 -1.68 15.14
CA ILE A 146 -2.25 -1.05 16.39
C ILE A 146 -1.07 -0.45 17.15
N ALA A 147 0.07 -1.14 17.23
CA ALA A 147 1.25 -0.62 17.90
C ALA A 147 1.77 0.67 17.23
N SER A 148 1.86 0.69 15.89
CA SER A 148 2.25 1.88 15.13
C SER A 148 1.27 3.04 15.35
N PHE A 149 -0.04 2.76 15.37
CA PHE A 149 -1.06 3.76 15.64
C PHE A 149 -0.99 4.30 17.07
N ALA A 150 -0.79 3.44 18.06
CA ALA A 150 -0.65 3.85 19.46
C ALA A 150 0.54 4.80 19.64
N MET A 151 1.69 4.48 19.02
CA MET A 151 2.88 5.33 19.05
C MET A 151 2.64 6.70 18.44
N LEU A 152 1.95 6.77 17.29
CA LEU A 152 1.57 8.04 16.68
C LEU A 152 0.62 8.83 17.58
N LYS A 153 -0.42 8.17 18.12
CA LYS A 153 -1.46 8.79 18.94
C LYS A 153 -0.95 9.35 20.26
N LEU A 154 0.11 8.77 20.82
CA LEU A 154 0.75 9.29 22.03
C LEU A 154 1.24 10.73 21.85
N TRP A 155 1.76 11.06 20.67
CA TRP A 155 2.37 12.37 20.38
C TRP A 155 1.51 13.25 19.46
N LYS A 156 0.63 12.65 18.67
CA LYS A 156 -0.30 13.32 17.75
C LYS A 156 -1.72 12.80 17.96
N PRO A 157 -2.37 13.10 19.11
CA PRO A 157 -3.67 12.52 19.47
C PRO A 157 -4.79 12.85 18.47
N ALA A 158 -4.68 13.98 17.77
CA ALA A 158 -5.62 14.40 16.75
C ALA A 158 -5.49 13.64 15.41
N ALA A 159 -4.33 13.02 15.13
CA ALA A 159 -4.12 12.29 13.87
C ALA A 159 -5.04 11.08 13.80
N ARG A 160 -5.76 10.87 12.70
CA ARG A 160 -6.65 9.71 12.52
C ARG A 160 -5.86 8.54 11.98
N CYS A 161 -6.20 7.33 12.41
CA CYS A 161 -5.57 6.11 11.94
C CYS A 161 -6.62 5.21 11.30
N ALA A 162 -6.32 4.63 10.15
CA ALA A 162 -7.21 3.72 9.45
C ALA A 162 -6.45 2.45 9.03
N LEU A 163 -7.06 1.29 9.27
CA LEU A 163 -6.57 0.01 8.77
C LEU A 163 -7.52 -0.47 7.68
N ALA A 164 -7.03 -0.56 6.45
CA ALA A 164 -7.77 -1.09 5.31
C ALA A 164 -7.32 -2.52 5.03
N TYR A 165 -8.28 -3.41 4.81
CA TYR A 165 -7.98 -4.81 4.45
C TYR A 165 -9.01 -5.40 3.48
N ILE A 166 -8.60 -6.45 2.76
CA ILE A 166 -9.46 -7.17 1.80
C ILE A 166 -10.01 -8.45 2.44
N ILE A 167 -9.13 -9.30 2.96
CA ILE A 167 -9.47 -10.58 3.56
C ILE A 167 -9.19 -10.53 5.04
N ARG A 168 -10.18 -10.91 5.85
CA ARG A 168 -10.00 -11.15 7.28
C ARG A 168 -9.66 -12.63 7.47
N GLU A 169 -8.42 -12.93 7.85
CA GLU A 169 -8.06 -14.28 8.30
C GLU A 169 -8.27 -14.32 9.81
N LEU A 170 -9.46 -14.75 10.22
CA LEU A 170 -9.66 -15.16 11.60
C LEU A 170 -9.08 -16.56 11.72
N ASP A 171 -8.11 -16.75 12.60
CA ASP A 171 -7.65 -18.07 13.00
C ASP A 171 -8.88 -18.89 13.41
N ASN A 172 -9.30 -19.83 12.57
CA ASN A 172 -10.33 -20.81 12.91
C ASN A 172 -9.70 -21.78 13.92
N HIS A 173 -9.71 -21.38 15.19
CA HIS A 173 -9.46 -22.27 16.33
C HIS A 173 -10.75 -23.02 16.70
#